data_AF-A0A1H4IND9-F1
#
_entry.id   AF-A0A1H4IND9-F1
#
_cell.length_a   1.000
_cell.length_b   1.000
_cell.length_c   1.000
_cell.angle_alpha   90.00
_cell.angle_beta   90.00
_cell.angle_gamma   90.00
#
_symmetry.space_group_name_H-M   'P 1'
#
loop_
_entity.id
_entity.type
_entity.pdbx_description
1 polymer ?
#
loop_
_entity_poly.entity_id
_entity_poly.type
_entity_poly.pdbx_seq_one_letter_code
_entity_poly.pdbx_strand_id
1 'polypeptide(L)'
;MGYLTYGNTAAPIEVDDELLSHLRLVIVTKLRRNESFPLTLAIGDGVAETLWVHASIPLRFVMEEEVAIDRALVVSMMNAANSAGGLDLTRGEFAPALGGSRRLHAMSA
;
A
#
# COMPACT_ATOMS: atom_id res chain seq x y z
N MET A 1 5.69 10.68 7.10
CA MET A 1 5.92 9.60 6.10
C MET A 1 5.74 8.28 6.81
N GLY A 2 5.25 7.25 6.12
CA GLY A 2 4.94 5.95 6.72
C GLY A 2 5.70 4.80 6.08
N TYR A 3 5.70 3.66 6.77
CA TYR A 3 6.40 2.44 6.35
C TYR A 3 5.48 1.23 6.38
N LEU A 4 5.49 0.49 5.27
CA LEU A 4 4.89 -0.82 5.12
C LEU A 4 6.00 -1.89 5.14
N THR A 5 5.93 -2.84 6.06
CA THR A 5 6.81 -4.03 6.04
C THR A 5 5.99 -5.27 5.75
N TYR A 6 6.43 -6.07 4.79
CA TYR A 6 5.76 -7.31 4.40
C TYR A 6 6.71 -8.51 4.43
N GLY A 7 6.36 -9.54 5.18
CA GLY A 7 7.20 -10.72 5.39
C GLY A 7 8.46 -10.39 6.17
N ASN A 8 9.58 -11.00 5.76
CA ASN A 8 10.89 -10.81 6.37
C ASN A 8 11.80 -9.94 5.48
N THR A 9 11.23 -8.98 4.76
CA THR A 9 12.00 -8.05 3.93
C THR A 9 12.87 -7.17 4.83
N ALA A 10 14.14 -7.02 4.44
CA ALA A 10 15.09 -6.19 5.19
C ALA A 10 14.79 -4.70 5.06
N ALA A 11 14.23 -4.28 3.93
CA ALA A 11 13.86 -2.89 3.66
C ALA A 11 12.33 -2.70 3.81
N PRO A 12 11.87 -1.73 4.62
CA PRO A 12 10.49 -1.29 4.59
C PRO A 12 10.20 -0.50 3.30
N ILE A 13 8.95 -0.57 2.85
CA ILE A 13 8.44 0.22 1.73
C ILE A 13 7.92 1.53 2.29
N GLU A 14 8.49 2.64 1.83
CA GLU A 14 8.03 3.98 2.18
C GLU A 14 6.76 4.34 1.41
N VAL A 15 5.77 4.87 2.13
CA VAL A 15 4.47 5.29 1.61
C VAL A 15 4.02 6.51 2.39
N ASP A 16 3.41 7.50 1.72
CA ASP A 16 2.83 8.65 2.40
C ASP A 16 1.81 8.21 3.47
N ASP A 17 1.77 8.86 4.63
CA ASP A 17 0.84 8.50 5.71
C ASP A 17 -0.62 8.58 5.28
N GLU A 18 -0.96 9.53 4.39
CA GLU A 18 -2.29 9.64 3.81
C GLU A 18 -2.64 8.38 3.02
N LEU A 19 -1.82 7.99 2.05
CA LEU A 19 -2.04 6.78 1.27
C LEU A 19 -1.99 5.52 2.14
N LEU A 20 -1.04 5.44 3.07
CA LEU A 20 -0.84 4.29 3.94
C LEU A 20 -2.01 4.08 4.89
N SER A 21 -2.66 5.15 5.35
CA SER A 21 -3.87 5.07 6.19
C SER A 21 -5.03 4.38 5.48
N HIS A 22 -5.30 4.76 4.22
CA HIS A 22 -6.33 4.12 3.40
C HIS A 22 -5.95 2.67 3.06
N LEU A 23 -4.69 2.45 2.66
CA LEU A 23 -4.16 1.14 2.32
C LEU A 23 -4.22 0.17 3.50
N ARG A 24 -3.89 0.63 4.72
CA ARG A 24 -4.01 -0.15 5.96
C ARG A 24 -5.45 -0.61 6.17
N LEU A 25 -6.43 0.27 5.99
CA LEU A 25 -7.85 -0.09 6.15
C LEU A 25 -8.27 -1.17 5.14
N VAL A 26 -7.88 -1.01 3.88
CA VAL A 26 -8.15 -2.00 2.81
C VAL A 26 -7.52 -3.35 3.13
N ILE A 27 -6.21 -3.37 3.42
CA ILE A 27 -5.49 -4.62 3.72
C ILE A 27 -6.10 -5.31 4.95
N VAL A 28 -6.30 -4.59 6.06
CA VAL A 28 -6.86 -5.18 7.29
C VAL A 28 -8.26 -5.73 7.05
N THR A 29 -9.10 -5.02 6.29
CA THR A 29 -10.46 -5.48 5.96
C THR A 29 -10.43 -6.78 5.18
N LYS A 30 -9.58 -6.88 4.14
CA LYS A 30 -9.45 -8.09 3.32
C LYS A 30 -8.85 -9.26 4.11
N LEU A 31 -7.78 -9.03 4.86
CA LEU A 31 -7.12 -10.09 5.63
C LEU A 31 -8.00 -10.64 6.77
N ARG A 32 -8.85 -9.82 7.40
CA ARG A 32 -9.86 -10.30 8.36
C ARG A 32 -10.89 -11.26 7.74
N ARG A 33 -11.06 -11.21 6.42
CA ARG A 33 -11.94 -12.09 5.64
C ARG A 33 -11.17 -13.24 4.97
N ASN A 34 -9.88 -13.38 5.27
CA ASN A 34 -8.95 -14.29 4.59
C ASN A 34 -8.94 -14.10 3.06
N GLU A 35 -9.15 -12.87 2.59
CA GLU A 35 -9.08 -12.53 1.17
C GLU A 35 -7.67 -12.06 0.82
N SER A 36 -6.84 -12.96 0.28
CA SER A 36 -5.56 -12.55 -0.32
C SER A 36 -5.77 -11.81 -1.64
N PHE A 37 -4.84 -10.92 -1.95
CA PHE A 37 -4.90 -10.14 -3.17
C PHE A 37 -3.49 -9.65 -3.59
N PRO A 38 -3.28 -9.37 -4.89
CA PRO A 38 -2.07 -8.69 -5.34
C PRO A 38 -2.16 -7.19 -5.02
N LEU A 39 -1.07 -6.64 -4.49
CA LEU A 39 -0.87 -5.21 -4.26
C LEU A 39 0.36 -4.75 -5.06
N THR A 40 0.17 -3.88 -6.04
CA THR A 40 1.26 -3.31 -6.84
C THR A 40 1.58 -1.89 -6.39
N LEU A 41 2.86 -1.63 -6.12
CA LEU A 41 3.38 -0.37 -5.58
C LEU A 41 4.58 0.10 -6.41
N ALA A 42 4.77 1.41 -6.53
CA ALA A 42 6.00 1.95 -7.08
C ALA A 42 7.11 1.93 -6.01
N ILE A 43 8.31 1.45 -6.36
CA ILE A 43 9.46 1.36 -5.45
C ILE A 43 10.63 2.29 -5.85
N GLY A 44 10.39 3.22 -6.77
CA GLY A 44 11.39 4.18 -7.28
C GLY A 44 11.87 3.85 -8.69
N ASP A 45 12.52 4.82 -9.34
CA ASP A 45 13.17 4.68 -10.66
C ASP A 45 12.31 4.06 -11.79
N GLY A 46 10.99 4.24 -11.72
CA GLY A 46 10.04 3.67 -12.67
C GLY A 46 9.80 2.17 -12.49
N VAL A 47 10.32 1.59 -11.41
CA VAL A 47 10.13 0.19 -11.03
C VAL A 47 8.89 0.07 -10.15
N ALA A 48 8.08 -0.95 -10.45
CA ALA A 48 6.94 -1.35 -9.64
C ALA A 48 7.16 -2.78 -9.13
N GLU A 49 6.73 -3.03 -7.90
CA GLU A 49 6.73 -4.34 -7.26
C GLU A 49 5.30 -4.77 -6.97
N THR A 50 5.02 -6.07 -7.12
CA THR A 50 3.73 -6.65 -6.74
C THR A 50 3.90 -7.60 -5.57
N LEU A 51 3.28 -7.25 -4.45
CA LEU A 51 3.21 -8.08 -3.25
C LEU A 51 1.97 -8.98 -3.32
N TRP A 52 2.15 -10.28 -3.10
CA TRP A 52 1.02 -11.17 -2.83
C TRP A 52 0.65 -11.07 -1.36
N VAL A 53 -0.39 -10.31 -1.01
CA VAL A 53 -0.79 -10.02 0.37
C VAL A 53 -1.66 -11.15 0.92
N HIS A 54 -1.23 -11.80 2.01
CA HIS A 54 -1.94 -12.92 2.64
C HIS A 54 -1.78 -12.91 4.17
N ALA A 55 -2.80 -13.40 4.90
CA ALA A 55 -2.88 -13.28 6.37
C ALA A 55 -1.82 -14.09 7.13
N SER A 56 -1.20 -15.09 6.49
CA SER A 56 -0.13 -15.90 7.09
C SER A 56 1.25 -15.25 7.03
N ILE A 57 1.38 -14.10 6.36
CA ILE A 57 2.66 -13.41 6.17
C ILE A 57 2.68 -12.20 7.13
N PRO A 58 3.75 -12.03 7.93
CA PRO A 58 3.88 -10.88 8.82
C PRO A 58 3.70 -9.56 8.08
N LEU A 59 2.94 -8.65 8.68
CA LEU A 59 2.64 -7.35 8.11
C LEU A 59 2.71 -6.28 9.19
N ARG A 60 3.41 -5.18 8.91
CA ARG A 60 3.56 -4.06 9.82
C ARG A 60 3.29 -2.74 9.10
N PHE A 61 2.58 -1.86 9.79
CA PHE A 61 2.38 -0.47 9.40
C PHE A 61 3.02 0.41 10.47
N VAL A 62 3.83 1.37 10.06
CA VAL A 62 4.36 2.44 10.91
C VAL A 62 3.95 3.75 10.27
N MET A 63 3.32 4.64 11.02
CA MET A 63 2.85 5.95 10.55
C MET A 63 3.15 6.97 11.64
N GLU A 64 3.52 8.18 11.25
CA GLU A 64 3.82 9.27 12.17
C GLU A 64 2.54 10.00 12.62
N GLU A 65 1.59 10.14 11.69
CA GLU A 65 0.35 10.87 11.88
C GLU A 65 -0.86 9.99 11.55
N GLU A 66 -1.97 10.22 12.27
CA GLU A 66 -3.25 9.62 11.92
C GLU A 66 -3.98 10.53 10.94
N VAL A 67 -4.21 10.03 9.72
CA VAL A 67 -4.85 10.81 8.65
C VAL A 67 -6.34 10.46 8.57
N ALA A 68 -7.17 11.48 8.30
CA ALA A 68 -8.59 11.30 8.09
C ALA A 68 -8.87 10.41 6.86
N ILE A 69 -9.77 9.44 7.01
CA ILE A 69 -10.10 8.49 5.95
C ILE A 69 -11.06 9.10 4.93
N ASP A 70 -10.61 9.21 3.68
CA ASP A 70 -11.47 9.35 2.50
C ASP A 70 -12.15 8.01 2.18
N ARG A 71 -13.46 7.97 2.41
CA ARG A 71 -14.28 6.78 2.15
C ARG A 71 -14.40 6.45 0.67
N ALA A 72 -14.44 7.45 -0.20
CA ALA A 72 -14.57 7.23 -1.64
C ALA A 72 -13.30 6.55 -2.19
N LEU A 73 -12.14 6.99 -1.72
CA LEU A 73 -10.87 6.38 -2.07
C LEU A 73 -10.78 4.93 -1.59
N VAL A 74 -11.18 4.64 -0.34
CA VAL A 74 -11.19 3.27 0.20
C VAL A 74 -12.11 2.36 -0.61
N VAL A 75 -13.29 2.85 -1.02
CA VAL A 75 -14.20 2.08 -1.87
C VAL A 75 -13.56 1.77 -3.23
N SER A 76 -12.90 2.75 -3.85
CA SER A 76 -12.16 2.55 -5.11
C SER A 76 -11.05 1.50 -4.96
N MET A 77 -10.22 1.64 -3.92
CA MET A 77 -9.14 0.70 -3.62
C MET A 77 -9.68 -0.71 -3.34
N MET A 78 -10.79 -0.82 -2.60
CA MET A 78 -11.43 -2.11 -2.33
C MET A 78 -11.94 -2.77 -3.60
N ASN A 79 -12.56 -2.01 -4.50
CA ASN A 79 -13.05 -2.52 -5.78
C ASN A 79 -11.88 -3.02 -6.64
N ALA A 80 -10.78 -2.26 -6.71
CA ALA A 80 -9.57 -2.69 -7.41
C ALA A 80 -8.97 -3.96 -6.80
N ALA A 81 -8.83 -4.01 -5.47
CA ALA A 81 -8.31 -5.17 -4.73
C ALA A 81 -9.15 -6.46 -4.89
N ASN A 82 -10.42 -6.33 -5.28
CA ASN A 82 -11.31 -7.47 -5.58
C ASN A 82 -11.25 -7.90 -7.06
N SER A 83 -10.57 -7.15 -7.91
CA SER A 83 -10.42 -7.46 -9.34
C SER A 83 -9.31 -8.48 -9.58
N ALA A 84 -9.33 -9.10 -10.77
CA ALA A 84 -8.27 -10.02 -11.20
C ALA A 84 -6.87 -9.36 -11.27
N GLY A 85 -6.82 -8.03 -11.44
CA GLY A 85 -5.57 -7.27 -11.48
C GLY A 85 -5.05 -6.86 -10.10
N GLY A 86 -5.82 -7.08 -9.03
CA GLY A 86 -5.48 -6.61 -7.70
C GLY A 86 -5.52 -5.09 -7.53
N LEU A 87 -4.99 -4.63 -6.39
CA LEU A 87 -4.85 -3.20 -6.10
C LEU A 87 -3.53 -2.71 -6.67
N ASP A 88 -3.59 -2.07 -7.83
CA ASP A 88 -2.42 -1.50 -8.49
C ASP A 88 -2.37 0.01 -8.30
N LEU A 89 -1.57 0.46 -7.32
CA LEU A 89 -1.47 1.87 -6.99
C LEU A 89 -0.73 2.67 -8.07
N THR A 90 -0.04 2.03 -9.03
CA THR A 90 0.66 2.74 -10.11
C THR A 90 -0.28 3.30 -11.18
N ARG A 91 -1.55 2.92 -11.14
CA ARG A 91 -2.57 3.38 -12.09
C ARG A 91 -2.96 4.83 -11.85
N GLY A 92 -3.27 5.52 -12.95
CA GLY A 92 -3.65 6.93 -12.95
C GLY A 92 -4.85 7.27 -12.06
N GLU A 93 -5.75 6.31 -11.79
CA GLU A 93 -6.88 6.49 -10.88
C GLU A 93 -6.47 6.71 -9.41
N PHE A 94 -5.28 6.23 -9.02
CA PHE A 94 -4.70 6.40 -7.68
C PHE A 94 -3.55 7.42 -7.66
N ALA A 95 -3.18 7.99 -8.81
CA ALA A 95 -2.15 9.02 -8.91
C ALA A 95 -2.39 10.27 -8.02
N PRO A 96 -3.62 10.75 -7.77
CA PRO A 96 -3.85 11.85 -6.83
C PRO A 96 -3.41 11.51 -5.41
N ALA A 97 -3.58 10.26 -5.00
CA ALA A 97 -3.16 9.76 -3.68
C ALA A 97 -1.65 9.48 -3.60
N LEU A 98 -0.97 9.37 -4.75
CA LEU A 98 0.48 9.26 -4.87
C LEU A 98 1.20 10.61 -5.02
N GLY A 99 0.45 11.72 -5.15
CA GLY A 99 1.01 13.05 -5.39
C GLY A 99 1.86 13.61 -4.23
N GLY A 100 1.80 12.99 -3.05
CA GLY A 100 2.64 13.29 -1.88
C GLY A 100 3.96 12.50 -1.84
N SER A 101 4.09 11.42 -2.61
CA SER A 101 5.24 10.50 -2.60
C SER A 101 6.40 11.10 -3.37
N ARG A 102 6.98 12.15 -2.77
CA ARG A 102 8.14 12.84 -3.29
C ARG A 102 9.37 11.96 -3.05
N ARG A 103 9.68 11.13 -4.06
CA ARG A 103 10.95 10.45 -4.35
C ARG A 103 12.10 10.80 -3.38
N LEU A 104 12.38 10.00 -2.35
CA LEU A 104 13.66 10.06 -1.65
C LEU A 104 14.07 8.69 -1.08
N HIS A 105 14.86 7.97 -1.90
CA HIS A 105 15.89 6.99 -1.56
C HIS A 105 15.65 5.84 -0.57
N ALA A 106 15.94 4.64 -1.10
CA ALA A 106 16.58 3.58 -0.33
C ALA A 106 17.83 4.13 0.39
N MET A 107 17.85 4.05 1.71
CA MET A 107 19.11 4.06 2.45
C MET A 107 19.86 2.78 2.08
N SER A 108 20.81 2.92 1.16
CA SER A 108 21.83 1.89 0.95
C SER A 108 22.58 1.69 2.26
N ALA A 109 22.70 0.43 2.68
CA ALA A 109 23.67 0.00 3.68
C ALA A 109 25.10 0.19 3.17
#